data_AF-A0A843G608-F1
#
_entry.id   AF-A0A843G608-F1
#
_cell.length_a   1.000
_cell.length_b   1.000
_cell.length_c   1.000
_cell.angle_alpha   90.00
_cell.angle_beta   90.00
_cell.angle_gamma   90.00
#
_symmetry.space_group_name_H-M   'P 1'
#
loop_
_entity.id
_entity.type
_entity.pdbx_description
1 polymer ?
#
loop_
_entity_poly.entity_id
_entity_poly.type
_entity_poly.pdbx_seq_one_letter_code
_entity_poly.pdbx_strand_id
1 'polypeptide(L)'
;AGCMVGVGLVTIIGAPLRYIVLTEAKPYERGAGQAIVNMLSSAGQLIGGALIGGIIASFSGILGYQVSLFLATIVAIIAFAATLKLKSRDEQIATMKANQ
;
A
#
# COMPACT_ATOMS: atom_id res chain seq x y z
N ALA A 1 -10.57 -6.67 -16.79
CA ALA A 1 -10.15 -5.60 -15.85
C ALA A 1 -10.20 -6.05 -14.38
N GLY A 2 -11.32 -6.59 -13.89
CA GLY A 2 -11.49 -6.97 -12.47
C GLY A 2 -10.43 -7.92 -11.90
N CYS A 3 -9.98 -8.93 -12.65
CA CYS A 3 -8.95 -9.85 -12.18
C CYS A 3 -7.59 -9.17 -11.96
N MET A 4 -7.19 -8.25 -12.85
CA MET A 4 -5.90 -7.56 -12.77
C MET A 4 -5.88 -6.56 -11.60
N VAL A 5 -6.98 -5.83 -11.41
CA VAL A 5 -7.17 -4.92 -10.27
C VAL A 5 -7.25 -5.70 -8.96
N GLY A 6 -7.98 -6.82 -8.94
CA GLY A 6 -8.11 -7.69 -7.78
C GLY A 6 -6.79 -8.32 -7.34
N VAL A 7 -6.00 -8.85 -8.28
CA VAL A 7 -4.66 -9.39 -7.99
C VAL A 7 -3.73 -8.30 -7.47
N GLY A 8 -3.70 -7.12 -8.09
CA GLY A 8 -2.90 -5.99 -7.60
C GLY A 8 -3.27 -5.57 -6.17
N LEU A 9 -4.57 -5.41 -5.89
CA LEU A 9 -5.06 -5.06 -4.56
C LEU A 9 -4.69 -6.11 -3.50
N VAL A 10 -4.80 -7.41 -3.82
CA VAL A 10 -4.42 -8.49 -2.88
C VAL A 10 -2.93 -8.47 -2.54
N THR A 11 -2.08 -8.12 -3.50
CA THR A 11 -0.62 -8.08 -3.29
C THR A 11 -0.18 -6.87 -2.47
N ILE A 12 -0.85 -5.72 -2.62
CA ILE A 12 -0.49 -4.47 -1.93
C ILE A 12 -1.14 -4.38 -0.55
N ILE A 13 -2.43 -4.71 -0.44
CA ILE A 13 -3.23 -4.55 0.79
C ILE A 13 -3.22 -5.82 1.65
N GLY A 14 -2.95 -6.98 1.03
CA GLY A 14 -3.13 -8.28 1.68
C GLY A 14 -1.91 -8.78 2.46
N ALA A 15 -1.70 -10.09 2.33
CA ALA A 15 -0.75 -10.87 3.12
C ALA A 15 0.71 -10.36 3.10
N PRO A 16 1.31 -9.93 1.97
CA PRO A 16 2.76 -9.68 1.91
C PRO A 16 3.22 -8.55 2.82
N LEU A 17 2.57 -7.38 2.73
CA LEU A 17 2.90 -6.21 3.55
C LEU A 17 2.70 -6.51 5.04
N ARG A 18 1.59 -7.19 5.34
CA ARG A 18 1.24 -7.67 6.68
C ARG A 18 2.31 -8.62 7.22
N TYR A 19 2.78 -9.56 6.41
CA TYR A 19 3.82 -10.50 6.77
C TYR A 19 5.12 -9.78 7.07
N ILE A 20 5.60 -8.90 6.18
CA ILE A 20 6.86 -8.16 6.37
C ILE A 20 6.91 -7.43 7.71
N VAL A 21 5.88 -6.64 8.01
CA VAL A 21 5.82 -5.85 9.26
C VAL A 21 5.73 -6.76 10.49
N LEU A 22 4.95 -7.84 10.43
CA LEU A 22 4.81 -8.78 11.55
C LEU A 22 6.04 -9.64 11.79
N THR A 23 6.81 -9.92 10.75
CA THR A 23 8.05 -10.70 10.85
C THR A 23 9.20 -9.90 11.43
N GLU A 24 9.19 -8.57 11.29
CA GLU A 24 10.19 -7.69 11.91
C GLU A 24 9.84 -7.32 13.36
N ALA A 25 8.57 -7.42 13.77
CA ALA A 25 8.15 -7.16 15.14
C ALA A 25 8.28 -8.41 16.04
N LYS A 26 8.74 -8.20 17.29
CA LYS A 26 8.78 -9.24 18.32
C LYS A 26 7.36 -9.76 18.62
N PRO A 27 7.19 -11.02 19.07
CA PRO A 27 5.88 -11.65 19.21
C PRO A 27 4.84 -10.84 20.00
N TYR A 28 5.28 -10.09 21.01
CA TYR A 28 4.43 -9.26 21.86
C TYR A 28 4.01 -7.91 21.23
N GLU A 29 4.72 -7.43 20.19
CA GLU A 29 4.47 -6.14 19.53
C GLU A 29 3.71 -6.28 18.20
N ARG A 30 3.51 -7.52 17.73
CA ARG A 30 2.81 -7.84 16.48
C ARG A 30 1.40 -7.24 16.40
N GLY A 31 0.70 -7.17 17.53
CA GLY A 31 -0.61 -6.52 17.63
C GLY A 31 -0.54 -5.02 17.35
N ALA A 32 0.45 -4.33 17.94
CA ALA A 32 0.69 -2.91 17.68
C ALA A 32 1.14 -2.65 16.23
N GLY A 33 1.96 -3.54 15.67
CA GLY A 33 2.35 -3.49 14.25
C GLY A 33 1.16 -3.56 13.30
N GLN A 34 0.18 -4.45 13.56
CA GLN A 34 -1.07 -4.47 12.79
C GLN A 34 -1.88 -3.18 12.93
N ALA A 35 -2.01 -2.67 14.14
CA ALA A 35 -2.77 -1.45 14.39
C ALA A 35 -2.19 -0.27 13.58
N ILE A 36 -0.87 -0.12 13.54
CA ILE A 36 -0.18 0.92 12.77
C ILE A 36 -0.43 0.75 11.27
N VAL A 37 -0.27 -0.46 10.73
CA VAL A 37 -0.51 -0.73 9.30
C VAL A 37 -1.95 -0.39 8.91
N ASN A 38 -2.91 -0.78 9.75
CA ASN A 38 -4.33 -0.54 9.48
C ASN A 38 -4.68 0.96 9.56
N MET A 39 -4.10 1.67 10.53
CA MET A 39 -4.29 3.10 10.71
C MET A 39 -3.70 3.87 9.52
N LEU A 40 -2.49 3.51 9.08
CA LEU A 40 -1.84 4.12 7.93
C LEU A 40 -2.63 3.86 6.63
N SER A 41 -3.16 2.65 6.46
CA SER A 41 -3.98 2.28 5.30
C SER A 41 -5.28 3.10 5.26
N SER A 42 -5.97 3.21 6.40
CA SER A 42 -7.20 4.02 6.52
C SER A 42 -6.93 5.50 6.24
N ALA A 43 -5.84 6.05 6.77
CA ALA A 43 -5.44 7.43 6.50
C ALA A 43 -5.14 7.66 5.01
N GLY A 44 -4.40 6.74 4.38
CA GLY A 44 -4.10 6.80 2.94
C GLY A 44 -5.35 6.75 2.07
N GLN A 45 -6.33 5.91 2.42
CA GLN A 45 -7.62 5.83 1.73
C GLN A 45 -8.44 7.10 1.89
N LEU A 46 -8.48 7.70 3.08
CA LEU A 46 -9.17 8.97 3.32
C LEU A 46 -8.56 10.10 2.49
N ILE A 47 -7.24 10.27 2.57
CA ILE A 47 -6.53 11.32 1.83
C ILE A 47 -6.66 11.09 0.32
N GLY A 48 -6.41 9.88 -0.16
CA GLY A 48 -6.49 9.53 -1.58
C GLY A 48 -7.90 9.67 -2.14
N GLY A 49 -8.92 9.22 -1.40
CA GLY A 49 -10.32 9.33 -1.77
C GLY A 49 -10.78 10.78 -1.85
N ALA A 50 -10.41 11.61 -0.86
CA ALA A 50 -10.70 13.04 -0.87
C ALA A 50 -10.01 13.77 -2.04
N LEU A 51 -8.75 13.42 -2.34
CA LEU A 51 -7.97 14.05 -3.39
C LEU A 51 -8.50 13.67 -4.79
N ILE A 52 -8.78 12.38 -5.04
CA ILE A 52 -9.41 11.93 -6.28
C ILE A 52 -10.81 12.54 -6.42
N GLY A 53 -11.62 12.51 -5.35
CA GLY A 53 -12.95 13.11 -5.35
C GLY A 53 -12.94 14.60 -5.65
N GLY A 54 -11.99 15.34 -5.06
CA GLY A 54 -11.77 16.76 -5.30
C GLY A 54 -11.36 17.07 -6.75
N ILE A 55 -10.48 16.27 -7.34
CA ILE A 55 -10.10 16.41 -8.76
C ILE A 55 -11.30 16.15 -9.65
N ILE A 56 -12.03 15.05 -9.45
CA ILE A 56 -13.21 14.73 -10.26
C ILE A 56 -14.25 15.84 -10.15
N ALA A 57 -14.46 16.41 -8.96
CA ALA A 57 -15.40 17.52 -8.77
C ALA A 57 -14.94 18.84 -9.40
N SER A 58 -13.62 19.07 -9.51
CA SER A 58 -13.04 20.30 -10.04
C SER A 58 -13.08 20.40 -11.56
N PHE A 59 -13.16 19.26 -12.27
CA PHE A 59 -13.19 19.21 -13.73
C PHE A 59 -14.56 18.72 -14.22
N SER A 60 -15.14 19.39 -15.22
CA SER A 60 -16.40 18.96 -15.80
C SER A 60 -16.21 17.82 -16.81
N GLY A 61 -17.07 16.80 -16.72
CA GLY A 61 -17.11 15.69 -17.67
C GLY A 61 -15.98 14.67 -17.51
N ILE A 62 -15.63 14.01 -18.62
CA ILE A 62 -14.72 12.85 -18.64
C ILE A 62 -13.27 13.22 -18.27
N LEU A 63 -12.88 14.48 -18.44
CA LEU A 63 -11.53 14.96 -18.15
C LEU A 63 -11.15 14.77 -16.66
N GLY A 64 -12.08 14.99 -15.73
CA GLY A 64 -11.81 14.79 -14.30
C GLY A 64 -11.44 13.35 -13.96
N TYR A 65 -12.08 12.39 -14.62
CA TYR A 65 -11.77 10.97 -14.47
C TYR A 65 -10.42 10.61 -15.09
N GLN A 66 -10.11 11.12 -16.29
CA GLN A 66 -8.81 10.88 -16.93
C GLN A 66 -7.65 11.42 -16.09
N VAL A 67 -7.75 12.66 -15.60
CA VAL A 67 -6.72 13.28 -14.75
C VAL A 67 -6.55 12.48 -13.45
N SER A 68 -7.65 12.05 -12.84
CA SER A 68 -7.62 11.25 -11.61
C SER A 68 -6.96 9.88 -11.81
N LEU A 69 -7.26 9.20 -12.92
CA LEU A 69 -6.64 7.92 -13.26
C LEU A 69 -5.15 8.07 -13.61
N PHE A 70 -4.78 9.16 -14.28
CA PHE A 70 -3.39 9.48 -14.55
C PHE A 70 -2.61 9.72 -13.25
N LEU A 71 -3.19 10.48 -12.32
CA LEU A 71 -2.60 10.70 -11.00
C LEU A 71 -2.44 9.39 -10.22
N ALA A 72 -3.46 8.53 -10.22
CA ALA A 72 -3.39 7.20 -9.59
C ALA A 72 -2.26 6.34 -10.20
N THR A 73 -2.02 6.46 -11.51
CA THR A 73 -0.93 5.76 -12.19
C THR A 73 0.44 6.28 -11.72
N ILE A 74 0.62 7.60 -11.57
CA ILE A 74 1.86 8.18 -11.03
C ILE A 74 2.12 7.66 -9.62
N VAL A 75 1.11 7.67 -8.76
CA VAL A 75 1.23 7.16 -7.38
C VAL A 75 1.60 5.67 -7.39
N ALA A 76 1.00 4.87 -8.27
CA ALA A 76 1.33 3.46 -8.41
C ALA A 76 2.79 3.24 -8.86
N ILE A 77 3.32 4.06 -9.77
CA ILE A 77 4.72 4.00 -10.20
C ILE A 77 5.67 4.36 -9.04
N ILE A 78 5.33 5.38 -8.26
CA ILE A 78 6.13 5.77 -7.07
C ILE A 78 6.13 4.63 -6.05
N ALA A 79 4.97 4.03 -5.78
CA ALA A 79 4.86 2.89 -4.88
C ALA A 79 5.68 1.69 -5.40
N PHE A 80 5.62 1.40 -6.70
CA PHE A 80 6.45 0.37 -7.33
C PHE A 80 7.94 0.66 -7.20
N ALA A 81 8.38 1.89 -7.46
CA ALA A 81 9.78 2.29 -7.26
C ALA A 81 10.22 2.15 -5.80
N ALA A 82 9.35 2.45 -4.84
CA ALA A 82 9.62 2.25 -3.42
C ALA A 82 9.81 0.76 -3.07
N THR A 83 9.14 -0.16 -3.78
CA THR A 83 9.36 -1.61 -3.55
C THR A 83 10.78 -2.06 -3.90
N LEU A 84 11.48 -1.37 -4.80
CA LEU A 84 12.87 -1.69 -5.14
C LEU A 84 13.84 -1.38 -3.99
N LYS A 85 13.43 -0.54 -3.03
CA LYS A 85 14.18 -0.25 -1.81
C LYS A 85 13.85 -1.19 -0.65
N LEU A 86 12.93 -2.15 -0.83
CA LEU A 86 12.64 -3.13 0.20
C LEU A 86 13.84 -4.06 0.39
N LYS A 87 14.00 -4.46 1.65
CA LYS A 87 15.04 -5.40 2.08
C LYS A 87 14.96 -6.69 1.25
N SER A 88 16.12 -7.20 0.81
CA SER A 88 16.16 -8.48 0.09
C SER A 88 15.65 -9.61 0.98
N ARG A 89 15.01 -10.59 0.35
CA ARG A 89 14.35 -11.73 1.01
C ARG A 89 15.28 -12.48 1.98
N ASP A 90 16.56 -12.57 1.65
CA ASP A 90 17.57 -13.24 2.48
C ASP A 90 17.82 -12.50 3.81
N GLU A 91 17.85 -11.17 3.78
CA GLU A 91 18.01 -10.35 4.98
C GLU A 91 16.74 -10.36 5.86
N GLN A 92 15.55 -10.50 5.26
CA GLN A 92 14.31 -10.71 6.00
C GLN A 92 14.32 -12.04 6.76
N ILE A 93 14.77 -13.12 6.12
CA ILE A 93 14.87 -14.44 6.75
C ILE A 93 15.87 -14.42 7.90
N ALA A 94 16.98 -13.68 7.77
CA ALA A 94 17.95 -13.50 8.84
C ALA A 94 17.35 -12.76 10.06
N THR A 95 16.62 -11.67 9.83
CA THR A 95 15.92 -10.94 10.90
C THR A 95 14.82 -11.79 11.55
N MET A 96 14.10 -12.62 10.77
CA MET A 96 13.11 -13.55 11.31
C MET A 96 13.74 -14.58 12.26
N LYS A 97 14.89 -15.17 11.90
CA LYS A 97 15.60 -16.13 12.76
C LYS A 97 16.15 -15.48 14.03
N ALA A 98 16.52 -14.21 13.98
CA ALA A 98 16.98 -13.44 15.14
C ALA A 98 15.84 -13.01 16.09
N ASN A 99 14.61 -12.93 15.58
CA ASN A 99 13.41 -12.55 16.33
C ASN A 99 12.58 -13.75 16.83
N GLN A 100 12.96 -14.99 16.50
CA GLN A 100 12.42 -16.21 17.12
C GLN A 100 12.97 -16.39 18.53
#